data_AF-A0A1I8Q6A8-F1
#
_entry.id   AF-A0A1I8Q6A8-F1
#
_cell.length_a   1.000
_cell.length_b   1.000
_cell.length_c   1.000
_cell.angle_alpha   90.00
_cell.angle_beta   90.00
_cell.angle_gamma   90.00
#
_symmetry.space_group_name_H-M   'P 1'
#
loop_
_entity.id
_entity.type
_entity.pdbx_description
1 polymer ?
#
loop_
_entity_poly.entity_id
_entity_poly.type
_entity_poly.pdbx_seq_one_letter_code
_entity_poly.pdbx_strand_id
1 'polypeptide(L)'
;MHSIKGTTTYGRLLIGISIATLLLTLATAEDPIKCFQCSSKDSNDCLDFTKLQAKVCSNTAATKCFTKNDAGTITRDCMGDGDCTGENCKTCDGTTTDACNNHNICKKCSTDDALCSQSQVTDIKYNSICDSSTTECFAQVKDKKVERRCAAAQDTCDATSTTCKKSAAALSNQGFFPAKRIQCYQCSGSECSDPSTATILAKPCANYVDNDQCYMTAESAAAVVRGCKSDDGTKCSDDAADKSNCFTCSADSCNNSAYEKIQKLKCIQCEGDDCYKEQQASDAKDCKEKILYNAEESCITTFTKDGIYRGCLHDNPSLAEECNKDGTSCKKCNSGDGCNKEAEENTFTCIVCRSDIDKKCWNEADSTGQKCRTGESSAQEGCFHGIWNDVAIRGCVIDADEKTKATCLDANNHQCRVCYAKNCNKDKSSSAPQSVTIFTGLLVMMISAIWYLN
;
A
#
# COMPACT_ATOMS: atom_id res chain seq x y z
N MET A 1 41.79 -9.16 -116.82
CA MET A 1 41.22 -8.57 -118.05
C MET A 1 40.62 -7.21 -117.68
N HIS A 2 41.00 -6.15 -118.40
CA HIS A 2 40.55 -4.74 -118.33
C HIS A 2 40.74 -4.05 -116.96
N SER A 3 41.72 -3.18 -116.69
CA SER A 3 42.27 -2.03 -117.43
C SER A 3 41.21 -1.05 -117.91
N ILE A 4 41.16 0.14 -117.30
CA ILE A 4 41.21 1.46 -117.97
C ILE A 4 41.72 2.50 -116.95
N LYS A 5 42.75 3.22 -117.38
CA LYS A 5 43.35 4.41 -116.76
C LYS A 5 42.58 5.66 -117.20
N GLY A 6 42.61 6.73 -116.39
CA GLY A 6 42.20 8.07 -116.81
C GLY A 6 42.68 9.16 -115.85
N THR A 7 43.76 9.84 -116.23
CA THR A 7 44.38 11.08 -115.71
C THR A 7 43.39 12.26 -115.62
N THR A 8 43.54 13.30 -114.78
CA THR A 8 44.47 14.46 -114.93
C THR A 8 44.28 15.44 -113.75
N THR A 9 45.19 16.42 -113.67
CA THR A 9 45.79 17.07 -112.50
C THR A 9 45.25 18.48 -112.12
N TYR A 10 45.64 18.91 -110.90
CA TYR A 10 45.87 20.26 -110.35
C TYR A 10 44.71 21.17 -109.86
N GLY A 11 44.81 21.52 -108.57
CA GLY A 11 44.17 22.70 -107.96
C GLY A 11 44.39 22.73 -106.44
N ARG A 12 45.43 23.44 -105.98
CA ARG A 12 45.63 23.74 -104.55
C ARG A 12 44.57 24.74 -104.07
N LEU A 13 43.80 24.39 -103.04
CA LEU A 13 43.22 25.37 -102.13
C LEU A 13 43.17 24.78 -100.72
N LEU A 14 43.92 25.40 -99.81
CA LEU A 14 43.88 25.17 -98.38
C LEU A 14 42.48 25.56 -97.86
N ILE A 15 41.71 24.59 -97.39
CA ILE A 15 40.51 24.83 -96.57
C ILE A 15 40.72 24.06 -95.28
N GLY A 16 40.81 24.82 -94.19
CA GLY A 16 41.07 24.31 -92.84
C GLY A 16 40.04 23.27 -92.44
N ILE A 17 40.54 22.11 -92.04
CA ILE A 17 39.76 21.08 -91.38
C ILE A 17 39.57 21.53 -89.92
N SER A 18 38.51 22.29 -89.66
CA SER A 18 37.99 22.47 -88.31
C SER A 18 37.07 21.30 -88.00
N ILE A 19 37.63 20.13 -87.69
CA ILE A 19 36.87 19.08 -87.01
C ILE A 19 36.68 19.60 -85.58
N ALA A 20 35.55 20.26 -85.35
CA ALA A 20 35.02 20.38 -84.01
C ALA A 20 34.67 18.97 -83.54
N THR A 21 35.60 18.32 -82.84
CA THR A 21 35.29 17.17 -82.00
C THR A 21 34.33 17.67 -80.93
N LEU A 22 33.03 17.55 -81.23
CA LEU A 22 31.97 17.60 -80.25
C LEU A 22 32.18 16.36 -79.36
N LEU A 23 33.03 16.50 -78.34
CA LEU A 23 33.00 15.65 -77.16
C LEU A 23 31.62 15.85 -76.54
N LEU A 24 30.64 15.07 -76.97
CA LEU A 24 29.53 14.69 -76.11
C LEU A 24 30.20 13.98 -74.93
N THR A 25 30.51 14.74 -73.88
CA THR A 25 30.52 14.19 -72.54
C THR A 25 29.11 13.67 -72.33
N LEU A 26 28.91 12.38 -72.60
CA LEU A 26 27.85 11.61 -71.96
C LEU A 26 28.14 11.76 -70.48
N ALA A 27 27.55 12.78 -69.86
CA ALA A 27 27.30 12.74 -68.43
C ALA A 27 26.47 11.46 -68.26
N THR A 28 27.10 10.40 -67.79
CA THR A 28 26.37 9.25 -67.29
C THR A 28 25.49 9.82 -66.18
N ALA A 29 24.20 10.03 -66.48
CA ALA A 29 23.24 10.27 -65.42
C ALA A 29 23.33 9.03 -64.54
N GLU A 30 23.96 9.16 -63.37
CA GLU A 30 23.93 8.08 -62.39
C GLU A 30 22.46 7.82 -62.10
N ASP A 31 22.03 6.57 -62.26
CA ASP A 31 20.66 6.19 -62.01
C ASP A 31 20.31 6.60 -60.56
N PRO A 32 19.13 7.19 -60.31
CA PRO A 32 18.80 7.72 -59.00
C PRO A 32 18.71 6.59 -57.97
N ILE A 33 19.35 6.79 -56.82
CA ILE A 33 19.37 5.79 -55.73
C ILE A 33 17.95 5.54 -55.18
N LYS A 34 17.77 4.41 -54.51
CA LYS A 34 16.56 4.05 -53.79
C LYS A 34 16.81 4.03 -52.29
N CYS A 35 15.86 4.58 -51.54
CA CYS A 35 15.86 4.57 -50.08
C CYS A 35 14.47 4.19 -49.57
N PHE A 36 14.38 3.75 -48.32
CA PHE A 36 13.11 3.79 -47.61
C PHE A 36 12.77 5.23 -47.30
N GLN A 37 11.54 5.63 -47.60
CA GLN A 37 11.03 6.98 -47.43
C GLN A 37 9.72 6.91 -46.62
N CYS A 38 9.80 7.18 -45.32
CA CYS A 38 8.69 7.09 -44.38
C CYS A 38 8.96 7.86 -43.07
N SER A 39 7.89 8.09 -42.32
CA SER A 39 7.94 8.57 -40.93
C SER A 39 7.04 7.70 -40.05
N SER A 40 7.53 7.33 -38.87
CA SER A 40 6.73 6.59 -37.87
C SER A 40 5.58 7.42 -37.30
N LYS A 41 5.59 8.74 -37.51
CA LYS A 41 4.46 9.62 -37.19
C LYS A 41 3.29 9.38 -38.13
N ASP A 42 3.56 9.03 -39.38
CA ASP A 42 2.56 8.83 -40.43
C ASP A 42 2.15 7.34 -40.54
N SER A 43 3.11 6.42 -40.33
CA SER A 43 2.83 4.98 -40.30
C SER A 43 3.81 4.20 -39.42
N ASN A 44 3.29 3.36 -38.53
CA ASN A 44 4.08 2.45 -37.69
C ASN A 44 4.91 1.44 -38.49
N ASP A 45 4.58 1.18 -39.75
CA ASP A 45 5.40 0.32 -40.62
C ASP A 45 6.80 0.90 -40.83
N CYS A 46 6.99 2.21 -40.63
CA CYS A 46 8.32 2.82 -40.68
C CYS A 46 9.29 2.28 -39.60
N LEU A 47 8.75 1.69 -38.53
CA LEU A 47 9.53 1.07 -37.45
C LEU A 47 10.05 -0.33 -37.83
N ASP A 48 9.49 -0.96 -38.86
CA ASP A 48 9.84 -2.30 -39.31
C ASP A 48 10.20 -2.26 -40.80
N PHE A 49 11.50 -2.26 -41.10
CA PHE A 49 11.98 -2.16 -42.49
C PHE A 49 11.49 -3.30 -43.38
N THR A 50 11.14 -4.46 -42.82
CA THR A 50 10.67 -5.62 -43.61
C THR A 50 9.30 -5.37 -44.26
N LYS A 51 8.58 -4.36 -43.77
CA LYS A 51 7.27 -3.94 -44.29
C LYS A 51 7.37 -2.81 -45.33
N LEU A 52 8.57 -2.26 -45.53
CA LEU A 52 8.75 -1.11 -46.40
C LEU A 52 9.17 -1.53 -47.80
N GLN A 53 8.80 -0.69 -48.77
CA GLN A 53 9.27 -0.79 -50.15
C GLN A 53 10.23 0.34 -50.45
N ALA A 54 11.34 0.02 -51.10
CA ALA A 54 12.33 1.00 -51.52
C ALA A 54 11.73 1.91 -52.62
N LYS A 55 11.93 3.22 -52.47
CA LYS A 55 11.44 4.24 -53.41
C LYS A 55 12.63 5.01 -53.98
N VAL A 56 12.53 5.36 -55.27
CA VAL A 56 13.51 6.21 -55.95
C VAL A 56 13.54 7.58 -55.29
N CYS A 57 14.73 8.11 -55.04
CA CYS A 57 14.90 9.44 -54.47
C CYS A 57 14.53 10.52 -55.49
N SER A 58 13.59 11.39 -55.11
CA SER A 58 13.14 12.49 -55.98
C SER A 58 14.21 13.55 -56.22
N ASN A 59 15.16 13.69 -55.29
CA ASN A 59 16.31 14.57 -55.43
C ASN A 59 17.45 13.83 -56.14
N THR A 60 17.80 14.26 -57.35
CA THR A 60 18.89 13.67 -58.14
C THR A 60 20.28 13.92 -57.58
N ALA A 61 20.41 14.84 -56.61
CA ALA A 61 21.66 15.04 -55.86
C ALA A 61 21.77 14.11 -54.63
N ALA A 62 20.77 13.26 -54.37
CA ALA A 62 20.83 12.31 -53.26
C ALA A 62 21.84 11.19 -53.53
N THR A 63 22.84 11.08 -52.67
CA THR A 63 23.87 10.02 -52.74
C THR A 63 23.79 9.04 -51.57
N LYS A 64 23.04 9.39 -50.51
CA LYS A 64 22.91 8.59 -49.29
C LYS A 64 21.47 8.40 -48.88
N CYS A 65 21.22 7.36 -48.10
CA CYS A 65 19.99 7.20 -47.34
C CYS A 65 20.26 7.44 -45.85
N PHE A 66 19.24 7.83 -45.09
CA PHE A 66 19.34 7.93 -43.65
C PHE A 66 18.18 7.26 -42.89
N THR A 67 18.44 6.90 -41.64
CA THR A 67 17.44 6.64 -40.59
C THR A 67 17.73 7.59 -39.43
N LYS A 68 16.77 8.43 -39.07
CA LYS A 68 16.89 9.43 -38.00
C LYS A 68 15.85 9.17 -36.93
N ASN A 69 16.24 9.34 -35.67
CA ASN A 69 15.38 9.28 -34.51
C ASN A 69 15.27 10.68 -33.90
N ASP A 70 14.08 11.27 -33.93
CA ASP A 70 13.77 12.53 -33.28
C ASP A 70 12.78 12.30 -32.14
N ALA A 71 13.29 12.28 -30.91
CA ALA A 71 12.54 12.01 -29.68
C ALA A 71 11.64 10.74 -29.75
N GLY A 72 12.10 9.70 -30.44
CA GLY A 72 11.36 8.44 -30.63
C GLY A 72 10.65 8.29 -31.98
N THR A 73 10.50 9.38 -32.72
CA THR A 73 9.96 9.36 -34.09
C THR A 73 11.05 8.92 -35.05
N ILE A 74 10.83 7.82 -35.75
CA ILE A 74 11.77 7.29 -36.74
C ILE A 74 11.40 7.82 -38.13
N THR A 75 12.34 8.50 -38.76
CA THR A 75 12.22 8.97 -40.14
C THR A 75 13.30 8.29 -40.99
N ARG A 76 12.89 7.77 -42.14
CA ARG A 76 13.78 7.23 -43.16
C ARG A 76 13.58 8.04 -44.43
N ASP A 77 14.66 8.53 -45.02
CA ASP A 77 14.59 9.26 -46.28
C ASP A 77 15.93 9.28 -47.02
N CYS A 78 15.92 9.89 -48.20
CA CYS A 78 17.08 10.21 -49.03
C CYS A 78 17.80 11.45 -48.49
N MET A 79 19.13 11.49 -48.65
CA MET A 79 19.97 12.62 -48.27
C MET A 79 20.80 13.09 -49.46
N GLY A 80 20.63 14.38 -49.82
CA GLY A 80 21.48 15.10 -50.76
C GLY A 80 22.70 15.67 -50.06
N ASP A 81 22.67 16.97 -49.78
CA ASP A 81 23.70 17.67 -49.01
C ASP A 81 23.08 18.15 -47.69
N GLY A 82 23.67 17.76 -46.55
CA GLY A 82 23.14 18.04 -45.21
C GLY A 82 23.61 17.05 -44.14
N ASP A 83 23.56 17.48 -42.88
CA ASP A 83 24.11 16.74 -41.75
C ASP A 83 23.08 15.84 -41.05
N CYS A 84 23.18 14.54 -41.31
CA CYS A 84 22.66 13.49 -40.43
C CYS A 84 23.79 13.08 -39.47
N THR A 85 23.92 13.82 -38.37
CA THR A 85 25.03 13.69 -37.42
C THR A 85 24.56 13.24 -36.04
N GLY A 86 25.45 12.58 -35.30
CA GLY A 86 25.20 12.07 -33.95
C GLY A 86 24.63 10.65 -33.90
N GLU A 87 24.50 10.11 -32.68
CA GLU A 87 24.11 8.70 -32.46
C GLU A 87 22.66 8.38 -32.88
N ASN A 88 21.80 9.40 -32.94
CA ASN A 88 20.39 9.27 -33.32
C ASN A 88 20.17 9.33 -34.84
N CYS A 89 21.23 9.31 -35.64
CA CYS A 89 21.15 9.39 -37.09
C CYS A 89 22.15 8.42 -37.72
N LYS A 90 21.66 7.50 -38.57
CA LYS A 90 22.49 6.53 -39.28
C LYS A 90 22.37 6.79 -40.78
N THR A 91 23.50 6.77 -41.48
CA THR A 91 23.57 6.97 -42.94
C THR A 91 24.23 5.78 -43.61
N CYS A 92 23.92 5.60 -44.89
CA CYS A 92 24.54 4.60 -45.75
C CYS A 92 24.55 5.10 -47.19
N ASP A 93 25.51 4.62 -47.98
CA ASP A 93 25.61 4.97 -49.40
C ASP A 93 24.50 4.27 -50.18
N GLY A 94 23.71 5.04 -50.91
CA GLY A 94 22.55 4.55 -51.64
C GLY A 94 22.92 3.69 -52.84
N THR A 95 22.00 2.83 -53.26
CA THR A 95 22.15 2.03 -54.48
C THR A 95 20.93 2.17 -55.38
N THR A 96 21.04 1.76 -56.64
CA THR A 96 19.95 1.84 -57.62
C THR A 96 18.94 0.70 -57.48
N THR A 97 19.32 -0.38 -56.78
CA THR A 97 18.51 -1.60 -56.63
C THR A 97 17.74 -1.61 -55.32
N ASP A 98 18.38 -1.26 -54.21
CA ASP A 98 17.87 -1.51 -52.85
C ASP A 98 18.07 -0.33 -51.90
N ALA A 99 17.23 -0.28 -50.86
CA ALA A 99 17.32 0.68 -49.77
C ALA A 99 18.25 0.19 -48.64
N CYS A 100 19.33 0.92 -48.39
CA CYS A 100 20.31 0.57 -47.37
C CYS A 100 19.94 1.05 -45.95
N ASN A 101 19.01 2.01 -45.81
CA ASN A 101 18.59 2.58 -44.52
C ASN A 101 17.62 1.66 -43.76
N ASN A 102 18.02 0.39 -43.62
CA ASN A 102 17.23 -0.72 -43.09
C ASN A 102 17.56 -1.06 -41.63
N HIS A 103 18.18 -0.13 -40.89
CA HIS A 103 18.53 -0.30 -39.49
C HIS A 103 17.34 -0.79 -38.65
N ASN A 104 17.54 -1.85 -37.86
CA ASN A 104 16.50 -2.36 -36.98
C ASN A 104 16.16 -1.33 -35.89
N ILE A 105 14.92 -1.36 -35.40
CA ILE A 105 14.44 -0.45 -34.35
C ILE A 105 14.08 -1.26 -33.12
N CYS A 106 14.65 -0.91 -31.97
CA CYS A 106 14.39 -1.57 -30.68
C CYS A 106 13.98 -0.55 -29.62
N LYS A 107 13.48 -1.05 -28.48
CA LYS A 107 13.25 -0.21 -27.29
C LYS A 107 14.55 -0.06 -26.48
N LYS A 108 14.82 1.13 -25.95
CA LYS A 108 16.01 1.45 -25.13
C LYS A 108 15.62 2.14 -23.82
N CYS A 109 15.99 1.55 -22.69
CA CYS A 109 15.89 2.13 -21.35
C CYS A 109 16.87 1.44 -20.39
N SER A 110 17.37 2.16 -19.39
CA SER A 110 18.28 1.61 -18.38
C SER A 110 17.51 1.22 -17.10
N THR A 111 18.22 0.60 -16.17
CA THR A 111 17.72 0.24 -14.83
C THR A 111 17.32 1.44 -13.97
N ASP A 112 17.75 2.66 -14.33
CA ASP A 112 17.41 3.89 -13.61
C ASP A 112 16.04 4.44 -14.01
N ASP A 113 15.48 4.00 -15.15
CA ASP A 113 14.13 4.32 -15.55
C ASP A 113 13.14 3.33 -14.93
N ALA A 114 12.38 3.78 -13.92
CA ALA A 114 11.35 2.97 -13.26
C ALA A 114 10.33 2.37 -14.24
N LEU A 115 9.96 3.11 -15.30
CA LEU A 115 9.01 2.64 -16.30
C LEU A 115 9.59 1.53 -17.18
N CYS A 116 10.91 1.38 -17.23
CA CYS A 116 11.54 0.24 -17.89
C CYS A 116 11.09 -1.07 -17.22
N SER A 117 11.00 -1.10 -15.89
CA SER A 117 10.55 -2.30 -15.16
C SER A 117 9.04 -2.39 -15.01
N GLN A 118 8.35 -1.24 -14.91
CA GLN A 118 6.94 -1.17 -14.48
C GLN A 118 5.95 -0.92 -15.62
N SER A 119 6.38 -1.00 -16.88
CA SER A 119 5.50 -0.78 -18.04
C SER A 119 5.81 -1.71 -19.20
N GLN A 120 4.98 -1.64 -20.23
CA GLN A 120 5.20 -2.34 -21.50
C GLN A 120 6.17 -1.60 -22.44
N VAL A 121 6.66 -0.41 -22.06
CA VAL A 121 7.55 0.47 -22.86
C VAL A 121 7.09 0.70 -24.30
N THR A 122 5.77 0.79 -24.50
CA THR A 122 5.16 1.03 -25.83
C THR A 122 5.36 2.46 -26.31
N ASP A 123 5.58 3.41 -25.40
CA ASP A 123 5.88 4.81 -25.68
C ASP A 123 7.00 4.95 -26.74
N ILE A 124 6.81 5.87 -27.68
CA ILE A 124 7.72 6.09 -28.80
C ILE A 124 9.07 6.62 -28.33
N LYS A 125 9.14 7.32 -27.19
CA LYS A 125 10.40 7.88 -26.65
C LYS A 125 11.47 6.80 -26.42
N TYR A 126 11.04 5.55 -26.27
CA TYR A 126 11.92 4.39 -26.10
C TYR A 126 12.47 3.84 -27.41
N ASN A 127 11.96 4.24 -28.57
CA ASN A 127 12.48 3.78 -29.86
C ASN A 127 13.95 4.20 -30.01
N SER A 128 14.77 3.27 -30.51
CA SER A 128 16.20 3.48 -30.73
C SER A 128 16.64 2.77 -32.00
N ILE A 129 17.52 3.42 -32.76
CA ILE A 129 18.07 2.88 -34.01
C ILE A 129 19.25 1.99 -33.68
N CYS A 130 19.23 0.75 -34.18
CA CYS A 130 20.35 -0.16 -34.04
C CYS A 130 21.42 0.03 -35.12
N ASP A 131 22.61 -0.53 -34.90
CA ASP A 131 23.74 -0.32 -35.82
C ASP A 131 23.54 -0.93 -37.21
N SER A 132 22.69 -1.96 -37.35
CA SER A 132 22.37 -2.57 -38.64
C SER A 132 20.98 -3.22 -38.65
N SER A 133 20.55 -3.75 -39.80
CA SER A 133 19.33 -4.53 -39.95
C SER A 133 19.35 -5.89 -39.24
N THR A 134 20.54 -6.45 -38.99
CA THR A 134 20.72 -7.75 -38.32
C THR A 134 20.92 -7.61 -36.82
N THR A 135 21.09 -6.39 -36.31
CA THR A 135 21.18 -6.14 -34.87
C THR A 135 19.85 -6.47 -34.21
N GLU A 136 19.89 -7.41 -33.26
CA GLU A 136 18.72 -7.87 -32.53
C GLU A 136 18.35 -6.94 -31.37
N CYS A 137 17.08 -6.96 -30.97
CA CYS A 137 16.64 -6.30 -29.76
C CYS A 137 16.96 -7.14 -28.52
N PHE A 138 17.41 -6.47 -27.45
CA PHE A 138 17.83 -7.07 -26.20
C PHE A 138 17.00 -6.54 -25.02
N ALA A 139 16.64 -7.44 -24.10
CA ALA A 139 16.10 -7.12 -22.79
C ALA A 139 16.71 -8.05 -21.74
N GLN A 140 17.07 -7.52 -20.58
CA GLN A 140 17.62 -8.31 -19.49
C GLN A 140 17.18 -7.76 -18.14
N VAL A 141 17.03 -8.66 -17.16
CA VAL A 141 17.00 -8.29 -15.74
C VAL A 141 18.42 -8.17 -15.23
N LYS A 142 18.79 -6.96 -14.82
CA LYS A 142 20.08 -6.61 -14.23
C LYS A 142 19.83 -5.93 -12.88
N ASP A 143 20.45 -6.44 -11.82
CA ASP A 143 20.28 -5.94 -10.45
C ASP A 143 18.79 -5.82 -10.06
N LYS A 144 18.01 -6.88 -10.39
CA LYS A 144 16.55 -6.98 -10.23
C LYS A 144 15.72 -6.01 -11.10
N LYS A 145 16.31 -5.07 -11.83
CA LYS A 145 15.59 -4.13 -12.70
C LYS A 145 15.74 -4.52 -14.16
N VAL A 146 14.90 -3.98 -15.03
CA VAL A 146 14.94 -4.28 -16.47
C VAL A 146 15.79 -3.24 -17.18
N GLU A 147 16.67 -3.69 -18.05
CA GLU A 147 17.27 -2.86 -19.11
C GLU A 147 16.84 -3.36 -20.50
N ARG A 148 16.79 -2.44 -21.45
CA ARG A 148 16.50 -2.71 -22.86
C ARG A 148 17.42 -1.91 -23.76
N ARG A 149 17.85 -2.49 -24.87
CA ARG A 149 18.73 -1.86 -25.85
C ARG A 149 18.79 -2.68 -27.14
N CYS A 150 19.45 -2.14 -28.16
CA CYS A 150 20.01 -2.98 -29.23
C CYS A 150 21.09 -3.90 -28.65
N ALA A 151 21.16 -5.13 -29.14
CA ALA A 151 22.14 -6.10 -28.68
C ALA A 151 23.57 -5.72 -29.13
N ALA A 152 24.52 -5.93 -28.24
CA ALA A 152 25.95 -5.90 -28.50
C ALA A 152 26.48 -7.29 -28.89
N ALA A 153 27.68 -7.34 -29.47
CA ALA A 153 28.28 -8.59 -29.96
C ALA A 153 28.47 -9.65 -28.87
N GLN A 154 28.78 -9.22 -27.64
CA GLN A 154 28.99 -10.08 -26.48
C GLN A 154 27.69 -10.54 -25.80
N ASP A 155 26.53 -10.00 -26.18
CA ASP A 155 25.27 -10.36 -25.54
C ASP A 155 24.84 -11.77 -25.95
N THR A 156 24.65 -12.61 -24.94
CA THR A 156 24.16 -13.97 -25.07
C THR A 156 23.02 -14.17 -24.08
N CYS A 157 21.94 -14.80 -24.54
CA CYS A 157 20.85 -15.26 -23.70
C CYS A 157 20.72 -16.76 -23.88
N ASP A 158 20.58 -17.50 -22.79
CA ASP A 158 20.11 -18.88 -22.84
C ASP A 158 18.68 -18.89 -23.44
N ALA A 159 18.41 -19.83 -24.35
CA ALA A 159 17.09 -19.99 -24.95
C ALA A 159 15.99 -20.30 -23.92
N THR A 160 16.34 -20.85 -22.75
CA THR A 160 15.40 -21.08 -21.64
C THR A 160 15.35 -19.94 -20.64
N SER A 161 16.13 -18.87 -20.84
CA SER A 161 16.15 -17.74 -19.91
C SER A 161 14.81 -17.01 -19.92
N THR A 162 14.27 -16.76 -18.72
CA THR A 162 13.11 -15.87 -18.53
C THR A 162 13.53 -14.42 -18.26
N THR A 163 14.80 -14.21 -17.91
CA THR A 163 15.37 -12.92 -17.50
C THR A 163 16.30 -12.30 -18.53
N CYS A 164 16.50 -12.94 -19.68
CA CYS A 164 17.26 -12.42 -20.82
C CYS A 164 16.52 -12.78 -22.12
N LYS A 165 16.35 -11.82 -23.03
CA LYS A 165 15.76 -12.04 -24.35
C LYS A 165 16.57 -11.31 -25.42
N LYS A 166 16.85 -12.02 -26.51
CA LYS A 166 17.44 -11.50 -27.75
C LYS A 166 16.55 -11.91 -28.93
N SER A 167 16.19 -10.97 -29.80
CA SER A 167 15.29 -11.27 -30.94
C SER A 167 15.45 -10.30 -32.10
N ALA A 168 15.48 -10.83 -33.32
CA ALA A 168 15.71 -10.06 -34.55
C ALA A 168 14.55 -9.13 -34.96
N ALA A 169 13.31 -9.40 -34.54
CA ALA A 169 12.16 -8.60 -34.99
C ALA A 169 12.17 -7.17 -34.41
N ALA A 170 11.68 -6.21 -35.19
CA ALA A 170 11.57 -4.81 -34.76
C ALA A 170 10.70 -4.70 -33.50
N LEU A 171 11.15 -3.87 -32.55
CA LEU A 171 10.51 -3.61 -31.26
C LEU A 171 10.22 -4.87 -30.42
N SER A 172 10.87 -5.99 -30.71
CA SER A 172 10.58 -7.29 -30.09
C SER A 172 10.91 -7.37 -28.60
N ASN A 173 11.63 -6.38 -28.06
CA ASN A 173 11.91 -6.22 -26.64
C ASN A 173 10.88 -5.33 -25.90
N GLN A 174 9.78 -4.93 -26.54
CA GLN A 174 8.64 -4.30 -25.89
C GLN A 174 7.80 -5.30 -25.07
N GLY A 175 6.86 -4.79 -24.28
CA GLY A 175 6.01 -5.57 -23.39
C GLY A 175 6.59 -5.72 -21.99
N PHE A 176 5.80 -6.34 -21.10
CA PHE A 176 6.27 -6.67 -19.76
C PHE A 176 7.42 -7.66 -19.83
N PHE A 177 8.47 -7.40 -19.06
CA PHE A 177 9.68 -8.22 -19.04
C PHE A 177 10.20 -8.39 -17.60
N PRO A 178 10.50 -9.63 -17.15
CA PRO A 178 10.07 -10.90 -17.72
C PRO A 178 8.56 -10.97 -18.00
N ALA A 179 8.13 -11.88 -18.86
CA ALA A 179 6.73 -11.89 -19.33
C ALA A 179 5.70 -12.18 -18.21
N LYS A 180 6.10 -12.95 -17.18
CA LYS A 180 5.26 -13.36 -16.04
C LYS A 180 5.73 -12.69 -14.76
N ARG A 181 5.52 -11.38 -14.62
CA ARG A 181 5.76 -10.66 -13.37
C ARG A 181 4.44 -10.43 -12.66
N ILE A 182 4.45 -10.60 -11.35
CA ILE A 182 3.31 -10.21 -10.53
C ILE A 182 3.02 -8.72 -10.71
N GLN A 183 1.76 -8.39 -10.84
CA GLN A 183 1.29 -7.01 -10.88
C GLN A 183 0.58 -6.70 -9.57
N CYS A 184 0.93 -5.60 -8.92
CA CYS A 184 0.36 -5.20 -7.64
C CYS A 184 -0.20 -3.78 -7.73
N TYR A 185 -1.20 -3.48 -6.90
CA TYR A 185 -1.53 -2.09 -6.61
C TYR A 185 -0.35 -1.48 -5.85
N GLN A 186 0.12 -0.32 -6.32
CA GLN A 186 1.28 0.39 -5.79
C GLN A 186 0.89 1.85 -5.57
N CYS A 187 0.67 2.25 -4.32
CA CYS A 187 0.20 3.60 -3.98
C CYS A 187 0.33 3.84 -2.45
N SER A 188 0.22 5.10 -2.02
CA SER A 188 0.20 5.45 -0.60
C SER A 188 -0.69 6.66 -0.30
N GLY A 189 -1.59 6.55 0.67
CA GLY A 189 -2.46 7.65 1.09
C GLY A 189 -3.93 7.27 1.07
N SER A 190 -4.80 8.29 1.07
CA SER A 190 -6.25 8.10 1.10
C SER A 190 -6.83 7.48 -0.18
N GLU A 191 -6.17 7.72 -1.31
CA GLU A 191 -6.52 7.12 -2.59
C GLU A 191 -6.32 5.60 -2.61
N CYS A 192 -5.55 5.06 -1.67
CA CYS A 192 -5.27 3.62 -1.55
C CYS A 192 -6.23 2.86 -0.66
N SER A 193 -7.14 3.56 0.01
CA SER A 193 -8.12 2.97 0.94
C SER A 193 -8.92 1.85 0.29
N ASP A 194 -9.35 2.05 -0.95
CA ASP A 194 -9.97 1.05 -1.80
C ASP A 194 -9.51 1.18 -3.26
N PRO A 195 -8.55 0.37 -3.70
CA PRO A 195 -8.03 0.44 -5.06
C PRO A 195 -9.04 -0.03 -6.12
N SER A 196 -10.11 -0.75 -5.71
CA SER A 196 -11.14 -1.22 -6.63
C SER A 196 -12.05 -0.07 -7.10
N THR A 197 -12.14 1.01 -6.32
CA THR A 197 -12.94 2.20 -6.65
C THR A 197 -12.09 3.36 -7.18
N ALA A 198 -10.80 3.40 -6.85
CA ALA A 198 -9.92 4.54 -7.11
C ALA A 198 -9.34 4.64 -8.54
N THR A 199 -9.75 3.80 -9.50
CA THR A 199 -9.15 3.73 -10.87
C THR A 199 -7.63 3.54 -10.85
N ILE A 200 -7.07 3.01 -9.76
CA ILE A 200 -5.65 2.70 -9.66
C ILE A 200 -5.42 1.45 -10.51
N LEU A 201 -4.42 1.48 -11.39
CA LEU A 201 -4.04 0.30 -12.15
C LEU A 201 -2.90 -0.42 -11.43
N ALA A 202 -3.02 -1.73 -11.29
CA ALA A 202 -1.92 -2.57 -10.88
C ALA A 202 -0.79 -2.50 -11.92
N LYS A 203 0.45 -2.51 -11.45
CA LYS A 203 1.65 -2.45 -12.29
C LYS A 203 2.63 -3.54 -11.85
N PRO A 204 3.51 -4.01 -12.75
CA PRO A 204 4.62 -4.86 -12.35
C PRO A 204 5.44 -4.21 -11.24
N CYS A 205 6.01 -5.01 -10.35
CA CYS A 205 6.95 -4.55 -9.33
C CYS A 205 8.16 -3.86 -9.97
N ALA A 206 8.78 -2.90 -9.28
CA ALA A 206 10.01 -2.28 -9.78
C ALA A 206 11.13 -3.33 -9.85
N ASN A 207 11.32 -4.06 -8.75
CA ASN A 207 12.28 -5.14 -8.62
C ASN A 207 11.66 -6.47 -9.09
N TYR A 208 12.45 -7.25 -9.82
CA TYR A 208 12.08 -8.59 -10.27
C TYR A 208 12.63 -9.59 -9.28
N VAL A 209 11.72 -10.29 -8.63
CA VAL A 209 11.99 -11.48 -7.83
C VAL A 209 11.01 -12.55 -8.31
N ASP A 210 11.50 -13.77 -8.47
CA ASP A 210 10.63 -14.88 -8.84
C ASP A 210 9.68 -15.19 -7.68
N ASN A 211 8.40 -15.42 -7.98
CA ASN A 211 7.34 -15.61 -6.99
C ASN A 211 7.21 -14.47 -5.95
N ASP A 212 7.43 -13.21 -6.39
CA ASP A 212 7.22 -12.03 -5.55
C ASP A 212 5.77 -11.90 -5.06
N GLN A 213 5.55 -11.06 -4.06
CA GLN A 213 4.27 -10.89 -3.38
C GLN A 213 3.83 -9.44 -3.38
N CYS A 214 2.53 -9.22 -3.52
CA CYS A 214 1.94 -7.93 -3.21
C CYS A 214 1.76 -7.79 -1.70
N TYR A 215 1.80 -6.56 -1.20
CA TYR A 215 1.48 -6.26 0.19
C TYR A 215 0.48 -5.11 0.34
N MET A 216 -0.10 -5.03 1.53
CA MET A 216 -0.87 -3.91 2.04
C MET A 216 -0.55 -3.69 3.53
N THR A 217 -0.43 -2.42 3.92
CA THR A 217 -0.47 -1.96 5.32
C THR A 217 -1.54 -0.88 5.47
N ALA A 218 -2.24 -0.84 6.60
CA ALA A 218 -3.15 0.26 6.92
C ALA A 218 -3.23 0.55 8.41
N GLU A 219 -3.20 1.83 8.76
CA GLU A 219 -3.49 2.32 10.13
C GLU A 219 -4.82 3.09 10.17
N SER A 220 -5.19 3.73 9.06
CA SER A 220 -6.44 4.47 8.88
C SER A 220 -6.73 4.63 7.39
N ALA A 221 -7.90 5.17 7.03
CA ALA A 221 -8.23 5.49 5.64
C ALA A 221 -7.17 6.35 4.94
N ALA A 222 -6.51 7.27 5.67
CA ALA A 222 -5.50 8.17 5.11
C ALA A 222 -4.07 7.59 5.12
N ALA A 223 -3.86 6.50 5.85
CA ALA A 223 -2.56 5.87 6.06
C ALA A 223 -2.58 4.42 5.54
N VAL A 224 -2.88 4.28 4.24
CA VAL A 224 -2.86 2.99 3.54
C VAL A 224 -1.68 2.98 2.58
N VAL A 225 -0.90 1.90 2.59
CA VAL A 225 0.21 1.69 1.65
C VAL A 225 0.05 0.32 1.00
N ARG A 226 0.24 0.29 -0.32
CA ARG A 226 0.22 -0.94 -1.12
C ARG A 226 1.47 -0.96 -1.99
N GLY A 227 2.05 -2.14 -2.18
CA GLY A 227 3.21 -2.28 -3.04
C GLY A 227 3.63 -3.73 -3.24
N CYS A 228 4.83 -3.91 -3.76
CA CYS A 228 5.47 -5.22 -3.87
C CYS A 228 6.44 -5.46 -2.72
N LYS A 229 6.52 -6.70 -2.24
CA LYS A 229 7.40 -7.07 -1.13
C LYS A 229 8.87 -6.92 -1.52
N SER A 230 9.24 -7.16 -2.78
CA SER A 230 10.62 -7.03 -3.25
C SER A 230 11.09 -5.60 -3.55
N ASP A 231 10.19 -4.63 -3.59
CA ASP A 231 10.51 -3.25 -3.96
C ASP A 231 11.22 -2.51 -2.82
N ASP A 232 12.11 -1.58 -3.20
CA ASP A 232 12.87 -0.76 -2.27
C ASP A 232 11.92 0.06 -1.37
N GLY A 233 12.19 0.11 -0.07
CA GLY A 233 11.35 0.85 0.88
C GLY A 233 10.03 0.15 1.25
N THR A 234 9.86 -1.13 0.90
CA THR A 234 8.73 -1.96 1.36
C THR A 234 8.53 -1.86 2.89
N LYS A 235 7.27 -1.79 3.32
CA LYS A 235 6.88 -1.85 4.74
C LYS A 235 6.75 -3.28 5.26
N CYS A 236 6.85 -4.27 4.37
CA CYS A 236 6.60 -5.67 4.66
C CYS A 236 7.81 -6.56 4.36
N SER A 237 9.02 -6.01 4.49
CA SER A 237 10.25 -6.80 4.49
C SER A 237 10.24 -7.82 5.64
N ASP A 238 10.95 -8.94 5.47
CA ASP A 238 11.10 -9.92 6.55
C ASP A 238 11.82 -9.35 7.78
N ASP A 239 12.62 -8.29 7.59
CA ASP A 239 13.34 -7.54 8.63
C ASP A 239 12.58 -6.28 9.12
N ALA A 240 11.36 -6.01 8.64
CA ALA A 240 10.60 -4.83 9.03
C ALA A 240 10.06 -4.96 10.46
N ALA A 241 10.22 -3.90 11.26
CA ALA A 241 9.74 -3.85 12.66
C ALA A 241 8.22 -4.08 12.79
N ASP A 242 7.45 -3.72 11.75
CA ASP A 242 5.98 -3.74 11.74
C ASP A 242 5.39 -4.92 10.95
N LYS A 243 6.12 -6.02 10.81
CA LYS A 243 5.70 -7.21 10.02
C LYS A 243 4.31 -7.75 10.39
N SER A 244 3.88 -7.59 11.65
CA SER A 244 2.55 -8.03 12.12
C SER A 244 1.39 -7.31 11.43
N ASN A 245 1.62 -6.13 10.86
CA ASN A 245 0.59 -5.33 10.19
C ASN A 245 0.60 -5.54 8.68
N CYS A 246 1.27 -6.55 8.14
CA CYS A 246 1.36 -6.78 6.71
C CYS A 246 0.39 -7.85 6.22
N PHE A 247 -0.54 -7.48 5.34
CA PHE A 247 -1.20 -8.46 4.48
C PHE A 247 -0.35 -8.69 3.25
N THR A 248 -0.07 -9.96 2.93
CA THR A 248 0.68 -10.33 1.72
C THR A 248 -0.08 -11.40 0.94
N CYS A 249 0.09 -11.39 -0.37
CA CYS A 249 -0.55 -12.35 -1.28
C CYS A 249 0.26 -12.49 -2.58
N SER A 250 0.08 -13.61 -3.29
CA SER A 250 0.98 -14.02 -4.39
C SER A 250 0.28 -14.13 -5.75
N ALA A 251 -0.88 -13.49 -5.93
CA ALA A 251 -1.60 -13.46 -7.20
C ALA A 251 -1.63 -12.03 -7.78
N ASP A 252 -1.82 -11.91 -9.09
CA ASP A 252 -1.95 -10.59 -9.73
C ASP A 252 -3.09 -9.78 -9.11
N SER A 253 -2.80 -8.53 -8.80
CA SER A 253 -3.73 -7.55 -8.23
C SER A 253 -4.40 -8.02 -6.93
N CYS A 254 -3.80 -8.97 -6.19
CA CYS A 254 -4.43 -9.58 -5.02
C CYS A 254 -4.50 -8.68 -3.80
N ASN A 255 -3.67 -7.63 -3.74
CA ASN A 255 -3.72 -6.61 -2.70
C ASN A 255 -4.81 -5.57 -3.02
N ASN A 256 -6.02 -6.03 -3.37
CA ASN A 256 -7.16 -5.21 -3.75
C ASN A 256 -8.22 -5.04 -2.66
N SER A 257 -8.06 -5.72 -1.52
CA SER A 257 -9.02 -5.66 -0.42
C SER A 257 -9.08 -4.25 0.16
N ALA A 258 -10.27 -3.80 0.57
CA ALA A 258 -10.44 -2.56 1.33
C ALA A 258 -9.65 -2.61 2.65
N TYR A 259 -9.26 -1.44 3.17
CA TYR A 259 -8.50 -1.36 4.42
C TYR A 259 -9.29 -1.75 5.67
N GLU A 260 -10.62 -1.72 5.57
CA GLU A 260 -11.56 -2.18 6.58
C GLU A 260 -12.41 -3.33 6.05
N LYS A 261 -12.80 -4.23 6.95
CA LYS A 261 -13.73 -5.32 6.69
C LYS A 261 -14.91 -5.23 7.66
N ILE A 262 -16.07 -5.67 7.18
CA ILE A 262 -17.21 -5.96 8.05
C ILE A 262 -16.88 -7.26 8.77
N GLN A 263 -17.08 -7.26 10.09
CA GLN A 263 -16.90 -8.43 10.93
C GLN A 263 -17.89 -9.53 10.50
N LYS A 264 -17.39 -10.76 10.31
CA LYS A 264 -18.25 -11.91 9.96
C LYS A 264 -18.77 -12.65 11.18
N LEU A 265 -17.98 -12.69 12.25
CA LEU A 265 -18.34 -13.30 13.53
C LEU A 265 -19.57 -12.61 14.12
N LYS A 266 -20.55 -13.40 14.56
CA LYS A 266 -21.70 -12.92 15.32
C LYS A 266 -21.50 -13.21 16.80
N CYS A 267 -21.88 -12.29 17.66
CA CYS A 267 -21.72 -12.44 19.10
C CYS A 267 -23.06 -12.35 19.82
N ILE A 268 -23.15 -13.02 20.97
CA ILE A 268 -24.20 -12.70 21.93
C ILE A 268 -23.97 -11.27 22.39
N GLN A 269 -25.03 -10.46 22.33
CA GLN A 269 -25.02 -9.04 22.69
C GLN A 269 -26.09 -8.78 23.75
N CYS A 270 -25.67 -8.63 25.00
CA CYS A 270 -26.55 -8.34 26.14
C CYS A 270 -25.78 -7.65 27.28
N GLU A 271 -26.52 -6.98 28.16
CA GLU A 271 -26.00 -6.33 29.36
C GLU A 271 -26.98 -6.49 30.52
N GLY A 272 -26.46 -6.65 31.74
CA GLY A 272 -27.24 -6.77 32.96
C GLY A 272 -27.54 -8.22 33.38
N ASP A 273 -28.44 -8.38 34.34
CA ASP A 273 -28.54 -9.63 35.12
C ASP A 273 -29.02 -10.85 34.30
N ASP A 274 -29.89 -10.65 33.31
CA ASP A 274 -30.34 -11.75 32.44
C ASP A 274 -29.21 -12.31 31.54
N CYS A 275 -28.11 -11.59 31.41
CA CYS A 275 -26.97 -11.95 30.57
C CYS A 275 -25.98 -12.91 31.29
N TYR A 276 -26.20 -13.21 32.59
CA TYR A 276 -25.45 -14.25 33.34
C TYR A 276 -25.87 -15.66 32.94
N LYS A 277 -27.14 -15.86 32.57
CA LYS A 277 -27.66 -17.18 32.17
C LYS A 277 -27.00 -17.64 30.87
N GLU A 278 -27.01 -18.96 30.65
CA GLU A 278 -26.60 -19.52 29.35
C GLU A 278 -27.49 -18.94 28.23
N GLN A 279 -26.85 -18.58 27.13
CA GLN A 279 -27.48 -17.94 25.98
C GLN A 279 -27.56 -18.92 24.80
N GLN A 280 -28.49 -18.69 23.87
CA GLN A 280 -28.56 -19.51 22.66
C GLN A 280 -27.63 -18.94 21.60
N ALA A 281 -26.74 -19.77 21.04
CA ALA A 281 -25.81 -19.35 19.99
C ALA A 281 -26.53 -18.75 18.76
N SER A 282 -27.75 -19.22 18.48
CA SER A 282 -28.60 -18.73 17.38
C SER A 282 -29.03 -17.27 17.55
N ASP A 283 -28.98 -16.74 18.78
CA ASP A 283 -29.38 -15.37 19.09
C ASP A 283 -28.24 -14.38 18.89
N ALA A 284 -27.07 -14.87 18.44
CA ALA A 284 -25.92 -14.04 18.11
C ALA A 284 -26.26 -13.06 16.99
N LYS A 285 -25.83 -11.81 17.19
CA LYS A 285 -26.10 -10.69 16.29
C LYS A 285 -24.82 -10.27 15.59
N ASP A 286 -24.98 -9.73 14.39
CA ASP A 286 -23.88 -9.13 13.65
C ASP A 286 -23.23 -8.00 14.46
N CYS A 287 -21.90 -7.91 14.40
CA CYS A 287 -21.17 -6.78 14.95
C CYS A 287 -21.36 -5.55 14.05
N LYS A 288 -21.39 -4.38 14.67
CA LYS A 288 -21.74 -3.12 14.00
C LYS A 288 -20.56 -2.44 13.34
N GLU A 289 -19.42 -2.46 14.03
CA GLU A 289 -18.26 -1.69 13.60
C GLU A 289 -17.46 -2.44 12.52
N LYS A 290 -16.91 -1.69 11.58
CA LYS A 290 -15.88 -2.22 10.69
C LYS A 290 -14.55 -2.25 11.43
N ILE A 291 -13.72 -3.21 11.07
CA ILE A 291 -12.40 -3.37 11.67
C ILE A 291 -11.34 -3.35 10.58
N LEU A 292 -10.10 -3.00 10.95
CA LEU A 292 -8.97 -3.08 10.02
C LEU A 292 -8.85 -4.50 9.46
N TYR A 293 -8.36 -4.63 8.22
CA TYR A 293 -8.26 -5.93 7.54
C TYR A 293 -7.47 -6.98 8.35
N ASN A 294 -6.46 -6.55 9.10
CA ASN A 294 -5.61 -7.38 9.96
C ASN A 294 -6.12 -7.53 11.40
N ALA A 295 -7.18 -6.82 11.80
CA ALA A 295 -7.76 -6.97 13.12
C ALA A 295 -8.47 -8.33 13.23
N GLU A 296 -8.29 -8.98 14.38
CA GLU A 296 -8.99 -10.22 14.73
C GLU A 296 -10.41 -9.93 15.19
N GLU A 297 -11.37 -10.71 14.71
CA GLU A 297 -12.74 -10.69 15.20
C GLU A 297 -12.81 -11.45 16.53
N SER A 298 -13.49 -10.89 17.53
CA SER A 298 -13.67 -11.57 18.81
C SER A 298 -14.97 -11.13 19.47
N CYS A 299 -15.68 -12.10 20.03
CA CYS A 299 -16.68 -11.83 21.04
C CYS A 299 -16.02 -11.64 22.40
N ILE A 300 -16.67 -10.87 23.26
CA ILE A 300 -16.24 -10.63 24.64
C ILE A 300 -17.34 -10.97 25.64
N THR A 301 -16.91 -11.34 26.84
CA THR A 301 -17.71 -11.37 28.07
C THR A 301 -16.90 -10.71 29.18
N THR A 302 -17.44 -9.66 29.79
CA THR A 302 -16.78 -8.91 30.86
C THR A 302 -17.80 -8.46 31.91
N PHE A 303 -17.33 -8.02 33.07
CA PHE A 303 -18.17 -7.51 34.15
C PHE A 303 -17.98 -6.00 34.24
N THR A 304 -19.05 -5.26 34.03
CA THR A 304 -19.12 -3.79 34.15
C THR A 304 -19.79 -3.42 35.48
N LYS A 305 -19.87 -2.12 35.77
CA LYS A 305 -20.67 -1.61 36.90
C LYS A 305 -22.17 -1.93 36.73
N ASP A 306 -22.61 -2.13 35.49
CA ASP A 306 -23.99 -2.37 35.09
C ASP A 306 -24.28 -3.88 34.95
N GLY A 307 -23.38 -4.74 35.47
CA GLY A 307 -23.53 -6.19 35.55
C GLY A 307 -22.56 -6.93 34.63
N ILE A 308 -23.04 -7.97 33.97
CA ILE A 308 -22.27 -8.66 32.92
C ILE A 308 -22.57 -8.02 31.56
N TYR A 309 -21.54 -7.86 30.74
CA TYR A 309 -21.63 -7.41 29.36
C TYR A 309 -21.11 -8.49 28.43
N ARG A 310 -21.88 -8.78 27.38
CA ARG A 310 -21.48 -9.61 26.24
C ARG A 310 -21.61 -8.80 24.97
N GLY A 311 -20.63 -8.88 24.09
CA GLY A 311 -20.69 -8.17 22.82
C GLY A 311 -19.54 -8.50 21.88
N CYS A 312 -19.45 -7.74 20.80
CA CYS A 312 -18.29 -7.78 19.91
C CYS A 312 -17.20 -6.87 20.47
N LEU A 313 -15.95 -7.33 20.46
CA LEU A 313 -14.81 -6.59 21.02
C LEU A 313 -14.73 -5.16 20.46
N HIS A 314 -14.88 -5.02 19.14
CA HIS A 314 -14.66 -3.76 18.43
C HIS A 314 -15.86 -2.82 18.41
N ASP A 315 -17.04 -3.27 18.87
CA ASP A 315 -18.24 -2.43 18.93
C ASP A 315 -18.22 -1.47 20.14
N ASN A 316 -17.27 -1.66 21.07
CA ASN A 316 -17.08 -0.79 22.24
C ASN A 316 -15.58 -0.51 22.47
N PRO A 317 -15.04 0.61 21.95
CA PRO A 317 -13.60 0.93 22.03
C PRO A 317 -13.03 0.96 23.44
N SER A 318 -13.80 1.46 24.43
CA SER A 318 -13.36 1.52 25.83
C SER A 318 -13.17 0.13 26.42
N LEU A 319 -14.12 -0.79 26.16
CA LEU A 319 -14.00 -2.18 26.58
C LEU A 319 -12.94 -2.92 25.77
N ALA A 320 -12.76 -2.58 24.49
CA ALA A 320 -11.71 -3.17 23.66
C ALA A 320 -10.32 -2.91 24.23
N GLU A 321 -10.04 -1.67 24.67
CA GLU A 321 -8.77 -1.32 25.29
C GLU A 321 -8.54 -2.10 26.59
N GLU A 322 -9.57 -2.25 27.41
CA GLU A 322 -9.50 -3.02 28.66
C GLU A 322 -9.28 -4.52 28.38
N CYS A 323 -10.09 -5.12 27.51
CA CYS A 323 -10.01 -6.54 27.14
C CYS A 323 -8.73 -6.95 26.41
N ASN A 324 -7.93 -5.98 25.96
CA ASN A 324 -6.62 -6.23 25.35
C ASN A 324 -5.45 -6.12 26.34
N LYS A 325 -5.70 -5.71 27.59
CA LYS A 325 -4.68 -5.73 28.65
C LYS A 325 -4.54 -7.13 29.23
N ASP A 326 -3.31 -7.51 29.56
CA ASP A 326 -3.02 -8.78 30.23
C ASP A 326 -3.60 -8.78 31.66
N GLY A 327 -4.10 -9.95 32.08
CA GLY A 327 -4.61 -10.15 33.44
C GLY A 327 -6.00 -9.57 33.73
N THR A 328 -6.75 -9.15 32.71
CA THR A 328 -8.14 -8.70 32.86
C THR A 328 -9.11 -9.87 33.00
N SER A 329 -10.29 -9.62 33.60
CA SER A 329 -11.39 -10.59 33.69
C SER A 329 -12.17 -10.75 32.38
N CYS A 330 -11.74 -10.10 31.30
CA CYS A 330 -12.43 -10.14 30.02
C CYS A 330 -12.13 -11.45 29.30
N LYS A 331 -13.18 -12.24 29.03
CA LYS A 331 -13.09 -13.48 28.26
C LYS A 331 -13.29 -13.16 26.78
N LYS A 332 -12.32 -13.57 25.94
CA LYS A 332 -12.35 -13.44 24.49
C LYS A 332 -12.57 -14.79 23.83
N CYS A 333 -13.35 -14.83 22.75
CA CYS A 333 -13.50 -16.03 21.91
C CYS A 333 -13.78 -15.66 20.46
N ASN A 334 -13.35 -16.54 19.55
CA ASN A 334 -13.55 -16.41 18.10
C ASN A 334 -13.83 -17.77 17.43
N SER A 335 -14.25 -18.79 18.20
CA SER A 335 -14.42 -20.16 17.72
C SER A 335 -15.67 -20.40 16.86
N GLY A 336 -16.52 -19.39 16.70
CA GLY A 336 -17.76 -19.44 15.93
C GLY A 336 -18.83 -18.51 16.48
N ASP A 337 -19.93 -18.38 15.75
CA ASP A 337 -21.05 -17.50 16.12
C ASP A 337 -21.59 -17.85 17.52
N GLY A 338 -21.74 -16.81 18.36
CA GLY A 338 -22.22 -16.96 19.72
C GLY A 338 -21.28 -17.76 20.63
N CYS A 339 -19.97 -17.81 20.36
CA CYS A 339 -19.00 -18.50 21.23
C CYS A 339 -19.02 -17.99 22.69
N ASN A 340 -19.47 -16.74 22.90
CA ASN A 340 -19.58 -16.11 24.21
C ASN A 340 -20.94 -16.39 24.86
N LYS A 341 -21.48 -17.60 24.75
CA LYS A 341 -22.83 -17.97 25.24
C LYS A 341 -22.89 -18.61 26.62
N GLU A 342 -21.77 -19.14 27.10
CA GLU A 342 -21.73 -19.96 28.31
C GLU A 342 -22.23 -19.19 29.52
N ALA A 343 -22.94 -19.86 30.44
CA ALA A 343 -23.38 -19.25 31.68
C ALA A 343 -22.19 -18.71 32.47
N GLU A 344 -22.37 -17.55 33.10
CA GLU A 344 -21.37 -16.96 33.98
C GLU A 344 -21.88 -17.00 35.41
N GLU A 345 -21.02 -17.43 36.33
CA GLU A 345 -21.34 -17.34 37.74
C GLU A 345 -21.27 -15.88 38.19
N ASN A 346 -22.37 -15.41 38.77
CA ASN A 346 -22.32 -14.16 39.50
C ASN A 346 -21.53 -14.37 40.81
N THR A 347 -20.24 -14.01 40.76
CA THR A 347 -19.31 -14.11 41.90
C THR A 347 -19.28 -12.85 42.76
N PHE A 348 -20.16 -11.89 42.50
CA PHE A 348 -20.23 -10.67 43.30
C PHE A 348 -20.66 -10.99 44.73
N THR A 349 -19.90 -10.45 45.67
CA THR A 349 -20.11 -10.59 47.09
C THR A 349 -19.75 -9.27 47.77
N CYS A 350 -20.33 -9.03 48.94
CA CYS A 350 -19.96 -7.92 49.81
C CYS A 350 -19.44 -8.47 51.14
N ILE A 351 -18.57 -7.74 51.80
CA ILE A 351 -18.24 -8.05 53.20
C ILE A 351 -19.48 -7.72 54.03
N VAL A 352 -19.98 -8.70 54.78
CA VAL A 352 -21.17 -8.53 55.64
C VAL A 352 -20.75 -8.81 57.07
N CYS A 353 -20.70 -7.78 57.91
CA CYS A 353 -20.32 -7.92 59.32
C CYS A 353 -20.76 -6.72 60.16
N ARG A 354 -20.73 -6.90 61.47
CA ARG A 354 -20.84 -5.80 62.45
C ARG A 354 -19.77 -5.91 63.52
N SER A 355 -19.19 -4.77 63.89
CA SER A 355 -18.07 -4.69 64.83
C SER A 355 -18.40 -4.97 66.30
N ASP A 356 -19.67 -4.86 66.69
CA ASP A 356 -20.15 -5.23 68.03
C ASP A 356 -20.32 -6.75 68.20
N ILE A 357 -20.42 -7.48 67.09
CA ILE A 357 -20.48 -8.95 67.06
C ILE A 357 -19.08 -9.52 66.81
N ASP A 358 -18.38 -9.00 65.81
CA ASP A 358 -17.02 -9.37 65.47
C ASP A 358 -16.14 -8.12 65.39
N LYS A 359 -15.29 -7.92 66.40
CA LYS A 359 -14.38 -6.78 66.50
C LYS A 359 -13.50 -6.61 65.25
N LYS A 360 -13.21 -7.70 64.52
CA LYS A 360 -12.45 -7.64 63.27
C LYS A 360 -13.16 -6.81 62.21
N CYS A 361 -14.49 -6.76 62.18
CA CYS A 361 -15.26 -5.98 61.21
C CYS A 361 -14.88 -4.48 61.16
N TRP A 362 -14.33 -3.95 62.26
CA TRP A 362 -13.90 -2.56 62.35
C TRP A 362 -12.78 -2.23 61.34
N ASN A 363 -11.68 -3.00 61.33
CA ASN A 363 -10.47 -2.72 60.52
C ASN A 363 -9.83 -3.95 59.86
N GLU A 364 -10.27 -5.14 60.23
CA GLU A 364 -9.77 -6.45 59.78
C GLU A 364 -10.92 -7.26 59.21
N ALA A 365 -11.85 -6.60 58.50
CA ALA A 365 -13.02 -7.26 57.96
C ALA A 365 -12.54 -8.34 56.98
N ASP A 366 -12.63 -9.59 57.43
CA ASP A 366 -11.97 -10.72 56.79
C ASP A 366 -12.48 -10.83 55.34
N SER A 367 -11.56 -11.04 54.42
CA SER A 367 -11.74 -10.84 52.97
C SER A 367 -12.78 -11.76 52.29
N THR A 368 -13.43 -12.62 53.07
CA THR A 368 -14.45 -13.55 52.60
C THR A 368 -15.82 -12.87 52.59
N GLY A 369 -16.16 -12.27 51.44
CA GLY A 369 -17.50 -11.73 51.22
C GLY A 369 -18.60 -12.78 51.15
N GLN A 370 -19.83 -12.32 51.35
CA GLN A 370 -21.05 -13.10 51.29
C GLN A 370 -21.95 -12.61 50.16
N LYS A 371 -22.77 -13.50 49.61
CA LYS A 371 -23.89 -13.12 48.74
C LYS A 371 -24.91 -12.34 49.57
N CYS A 372 -25.54 -11.34 48.94
CA CYS A 372 -26.64 -10.58 49.50
C CYS A 372 -27.84 -11.49 49.80
N ARG A 373 -28.55 -11.20 50.88
CA ARG A 373 -29.68 -12.01 51.36
C ARG A 373 -30.94 -11.78 50.55
N THR A 374 -31.13 -10.58 50.06
CA THR A 374 -32.29 -10.13 49.30
C THR A 374 -31.87 -9.83 47.88
N GLY A 375 -32.58 -10.43 46.91
CA GLY A 375 -32.29 -10.26 45.48
C GLY A 375 -31.01 -10.93 44.99
N GLU A 376 -30.62 -10.59 43.76
CA GLU A 376 -29.36 -11.05 43.17
C GLU A 376 -28.20 -10.20 43.68
N SER A 377 -27.09 -10.83 44.03
CA SER A 377 -25.88 -10.12 44.45
C SER A 377 -25.22 -9.53 43.22
N SER A 378 -25.48 -8.27 42.87
CA SER A 378 -24.92 -7.66 41.65
C SER A 378 -24.16 -6.37 41.95
N ALA A 379 -23.31 -5.98 41.00
CA ALA A 379 -22.55 -4.74 41.10
C ALA A 379 -23.47 -3.51 41.19
N GLN A 380 -24.66 -3.58 40.60
CA GLN A 380 -25.67 -2.54 40.59
C GLN A 380 -26.26 -2.31 41.99
N GLU A 381 -26.46 -3.39 42.74
CA GLU A 381 -26.93 -3.34 44.12
C GLU A 381 -25.83 -2.88 45.08
N GLY A 382 -24.56 -3.13 44.79
CA GLY A 382 -23.43 -2.55 45.51
C GLY A 382 -23.24 -3.01 46.96
N CYS A 383 -22.08 -2.68 47.51
CA CYS A 383 -21.72 -2.89 48.91
C CYS A 383 -21.70 -1.57 49.67
N PHE A 384 -21.99 -1.59 50.96
CA PHE A 384 -21.84 -0.44 51.83
C PHE A 384 -20.92 -0.71 53.02
N HIS A 385 -20.36 0.38 53.54
CA HIS A 385 -19.66 0.45 54.82
C HIS A 385 -20.04 1.77 55.50
N GLY A 386 -20.54 1.70 56.74
CA GLY A 386 -20.82 2.89 57.53
C GLY A 386 -20.67 2.66 59.03
N ILE A 387 -20.76 3.75 59.80
CA ILE A 387 -20.60 3.75 61.26
C ILE A 387 -21.85 4.33 61.92
N TRP A 388 -22.47 3.56 62.81
CA TRP A 388 -23.64 3.97 63.59
C TRP A 388 -23.40 3.68 65.06
N ASN A 389 -23.51 4.70 65.92
CA ASN A 389 -23.35 4.56 67.38
C ASN A 389 -22.09 3.77 67.78
N ASP A 390 -20.94 4.14 67.21
CA ASP A 390 -19.65 3.46 67.41
C ASP A 390 -19.65 1.96 67.04
N VAL A 391 -20.48 1.58 66.06
CA VAL A 391 -20.49 0.26 65.43
C VAL A 391 -20.26 0.43 63.93
N ALA A 392 -19.14 -0.08 63.42
CA ALA A 392 -18.92 -0.28 62.00
C ALA A 392 -19.81 -1.43 61.49
N ILE A 393 -20.56 -1.16 60.41
CA ILE A 393 -21.45 -2.10 59.73
C ILE A 393 -21.07 -2.13 58.26
N ARG A 394 -20.95 -3.35 57.73
CA ARG A 394 -20.68 -3.63 56.32
C ARG A 394 -21.77 -4.56 55.79
N GLY A 395 -22.23 -4.35 54.57
CA GLY A 395 -23.24 -5.20 53.96
C GLY A 395 -23.48 -4.91 52.49
N CYS A 396 -24.46 -5.59 51.90
CA CYS A 396 -25.00 -5.23 50.59
C CYS A 396 -26.03 -4.10 50.72
N VAL A 397 -26.07 -3.15 49.80
CA VAL A 397 -27.07 -2.06 49.88
C VAL A 397 -28.48 -2.62 49.74
N ILE A 398 -28.70 -3.62 48.87
CA ILE A 398 -30.01 -4.26 48.69
C ILE A 398 -30.62 -4.80 49.99
N ASP A 399 -29.79 -5.33 50.89
CA ASP A 399 -30.17 -5.91 52.19
C ASP A 399 -30.45 -4.85 53.27
N ALA A 400 -30.10 -3.60 53.02
CA ALA A 400 -30.24 -2.53 54.00
C ALA A 400 -31.69 -2.03 54.07
N ASP A 401 -32.10 -1.59 55.27
CA ASP A 401 -33.37 -0.89 55.44
C ASP A 401 -33.39 0.46 54.71
N GLU A 402 -34.57 1.00 54.44
CA GLU A 402 -34.73 2.24 53.66
C GLU A 402 -33.93 3.43 54.21
N LYS A 403 -33.80 3.54 55.54
CA LYS A 403 -33.06 4.64 56.16
C LYS A 403 -31.56 4.47 55.95
N THR A 404 -31.05 3.25 56.09
CA THR A 404 -29.65 2.94 55.80
C THR A 404 -29.35 3.16 54.32
N LYS A 405 -30.22 2.71 53.40
CA LYS A 405 -30.10 2.98 51.95
C LYS A 405 -30.02 4.47 51.67
N ALA A 406 -30.96 5.26 52.19
CA ALA A 406 -30.96 6.72 52.01
C ALA A 406 -29.69 7.39 52.56
N THR A 407 -29.17 6.91 53.69
CA THR A 407 -27.94 7.42 54.30
C THR A 407 -26.72 7.10 53.44
N CYS A 408 -26.61 5.87 52.93
CA CYS A 408 -25.45 5.41 52.15
C CYS A 408 -25.43 5.93 50.71
N LEU A 409 -26.60 6.20 50.13
CA LEU A 409 -26.73 6.72 48.76
C LEU A 409 -26.66 8.25 48.69
N ASP A 410 -26.73 8.95 49.82
CA ASP A 410 -26.49 10.39 49.88
C ASP A 410 -24.99 10.69 49.81
N ALA A 411 -24.54 11.21 48.67
CA ALA A 411 -23.13 11.55 48.42
C ALA A 411 -22.57 12.60 49.40
N ASN A 412 -23.41 13.39 50.09
CA ASN A 412 -22.97 14.36 51.08
C ASN A 412 -22.85 13.76 52.49
N ASN A 413 -23.36 12.56 52.69
CA ASN A 413 -23.35 11.89 53.97
C ASN A 413 -22.09 11.04 54.15
N HIS A 414 -21.20 11.50 55.01
CA HIS A 414 -19.92 10.82 55.26
C HIS A 414 -20.04 9.66 56.26
N GLN A 415 -21.24 9.40 56.79
CA GLN A 415 -21.51 8.31 57.75
C GLN A 415 -21.42 6.93 57.10
N CYS A 416 -21.79 6.83 55.82
CA CYS A 416 -21.83 5.59 55.06
C CYS A 416 -21.36 5.83 53.63
N ARG A 417 -20.67 4.85 53.06
CA ARG A 417 -20.19 4.89 51.68
C ARG A 417 -20.63 3.63 50.95
N VAL A 418 -20.90 3.80 49.67
CA VAL A 418 -21.19 2.69 48.74
C VAL A 418 -20.04 2.47 47.77
N CYS A 419 -19.89 1.24 47.33
CA CYS A 419 -18.94 0.86 46.30
C CYS A 419 -19.48 -0.35 45.52
N TYR A 420 -18.98 -0.57 44.30
CA TYR A 420 -19.64 -1.45 43.33
C TYR A 420 -18.76 -2.59 42.80
N ALA A 421 -17.62 -2.84 43.45
CA ALA A 421 -16.76 -3.97 43.12
C ALA A 421 -16.89 -5.08 44.17
N LYS A 422 -16.56 -6.32 43.79
CA LYS A 422 -16.56 -7.47 44.71
C LYS A 422 -15.74 -7.15 45.97
N ASN A 423 -16.35 -7.30 47.15
CA ASN A 423 -15.75 -7.06 48.46
C ASN A 423 -15.07 -5.68 48.60
N CYS A 424 -15.57 -4.67 47.87
CA CYS A 424 -14.96 -3.34 47.85
C CYS A 424 -15.09 -2.59 49.18
N ASN A 425 -16.07 -2.96 50.01
CA ASN A 425 -16.40 -2.29 51.27
C ASN A 425 -15.42 -2.68 52.38
N LYS A 426 -14.12 -2.54 52.13
CA LYS A 426 -12.99 -2.96 52.99
C LYS A 426 -12.28 -1.80 53.70
N ASP A 427 -12.72 -0.57 53.47
CA ASP A 427 -12.08 0.62 54.02
C ASP A 427 -12.01 0.57 55.55
N LYS A 428 -10.93 1.09 56.13
CA LYS A 428 -10.75 1.12 57.58
C LYS A 428 -11.76 2.07 58.22
N SER A 429 -12.31 1.66 59.36
CA SER A 429 -13.23 2.50 60.12
C SER A 429 -12.41 3.47 60.98
N SER A 430 -12.43 4.76 60.64
CA SER A 430 -11.82 5.81 61.46
C SER A 430 -12.86 6.39 62.42
N SER A 431 -12.65 6.22 63.72
CA SER A 431 -13.32 6.99 64.76
C SER A 431 -12.71 8.40 64.84
N ALA A 432 -12.85 9.18 63.78
CA ALA A 432 -12.63 10.62 63.89
C ALA A 432 -13.96 11.24 64.31
N PRO A 433 -14.06 11.94 65.45
CA PRO A 433 -15.19 12.83 65.64
C PRO A 433 -15.18 13.79 64.46
N GLN A 434 -16.34 14.02 63.84
CA GLN A 434 -16.51 15.18 62.98
C GLN A 434 -16.18 16.40 63.84
N SER A 435 -14.93 16.87 63.76
CA SER A 435 -14.58 18.19 64.24
C SER A 435 -15.33 19.15 63.33
N VAL A 436 -16.54 19.49 63.75
CA VAL A 436 -17.07 20.81 63.45
C VAL A 436 -16.02 21.77 63.99
N THR A 437 -15.19 22.31 63.10
CA THR A 437 -14.31 23.43 63.40
C THR A 437 -15.22 24.61 63.73
N ILE A 438 -15.67 24.66 64.98
CA ILE A 438 -16.22 25.85 65.60
C ILE A 438 -15.03 26.82 65.67
N PHE A 439 -15.07 27.83 64.80
CA PHE A 439 -14.20 29.00 64.83
C PHE A 439 -14.14 29.56 66.25
N THR A 440 -13.09 29.21 66.98
CA THR A 440 -12.72 29.80 68.26
C THR A 440 -11.24 30.17 68.23
N GLY A 441 -10.92 31.14 67.37
CA GLY A 441 -9.81 32.07 67.58
C GLY A 441 -10.41 33.47 67.60
N LEU A 442 -10.81 34.00 68.76
CA LEU A 442 -9.96 34.90 69.56
C LEU A 442 -9.21 35.87 68.63
N LEU A 443 -9.70 37.07 68.36
CA LEU A 443 -9.88 38.16 69.34
C LEU A 443 -8.61 38.47 70.15
N VAL A 444 -7.42 38.18 69.59
CA VAL A 444 -6.13 38.72 70.06
C VAL A 444 -5.31 39.22 68.87
N MET A 445 -5.84 40.21 68.15
CA MET A 445 -5.07 41.07 67.25
C MET A 445 -5.58 42.51 67.36
N MET A 446 -5.61 43.05 68.57
CA MET A 446 -5.94 44.46 68.84
C MET A 446 -5.24 45.02 70.09
N ILE A 447 -4.10 44.47 70.52
CA ILE A 447 -3.23 45.10 71.52
C ILE A 447 -1.76 44.74 71.24
N SER A 448 -1.15 45.38 70.24
CA SER A 448 0.32 45.55 70.12
C SER A 448 0.64 46.51 68.96
N ALA A 449 0.01 47.68 68.99
CA ALA A 449 0.36 48.80 68.11
C ALA A 449 0.23 50.14 68.86
N ILE A 450 0.71 50.20 70.10
CA ILE A 450 1.09 51.43 70.81
C ILE A 450 2.30 51.03 71.66
N TRP A 451 3.33 51.88 71.71
CA TRP A 451 4.67 51.71 72.32
C TRP A 451 5.83 51.38 71.36
N TYR A 452 5.88 52.10 70.23
CA TYR A 452 7.13 52.64 69.70
C TYR A 452 6.99 54.16 69.54
N LEU A 453 7.14 54.86 70.67
CA LEU A 453 7.47 56.29 70.79
C LEU A 453 8.25 56.45 72.10
N ASN A 454 9.52 56.05 72.05
CA ASN A 454 10.70 56.69 72.64
C ASN A 454 11.92 55.79 72.44
#